data_AF-A0A815SM55-F1
#
_entry.id   AF-A0A815SM55-F1
#
_cell.length_a   1.000
_cell.length_b   1.000
_cell.length_c   1.000
_cell.angle_alpha   90.00
_cell.angle_beta   90.00
_cell.angle_gamma   90.00
#
_symmetry.space_group_name_H-M   'P 1'
#
loop_
_entity.id
_entity.type
_entity.pdbx_description
1 polymer ?
#
loop_
_entity_poly.entity_id
_entity_poly.type
_entity_poly.pdbx_seq_one_letter_code
_entity_poly.pdbx_strand_id
1 'polypeptide(L)'
;MQVFIRSDAELIQLELEKDDTIQDIREYIAEEYDIDMNELILSYNGILLNNEQTIEQCSFASGSTLDATMKLFGGKVHGSLARAGKVKGQTPKVAKQEKRKKKTGRAKRRLQYKQRFVNKVATMGRRRGPNSNQQAAS
;
A
#
# COMPACT_ATOMS: atom_id res chain seq x y z
N MET A 1 -22.35 -13.77 37.48
CA MET A 1 -21.23 -14.70 37.24
C MET A 1 -19.93 -13.91 37.33
N GLN A 2 -18.95 -14.42 38.07
CA GLN A 2 -17.67 -13.74 38.23
C GLN A 2 -16.75 -14.06 37.05
N VAL A 3 -16.16 -13.02 36.43
CA VAL A 3 -15.18 -13.14 35.34
C VAL A 3 -14.02 -12.19 35.62
N PHE A 4 -12.82 -12.56 35.20
CA PHE A 4 -11.63 -11.72 35.30
C PHE A 4 -11.25 -11.18 33.93
N ILE A 5 -10.81 -9.93 33.87
CA ILE A 5 -10.31 -9.32 32.64
C ILE A 5 -8.83 -9.05 32.82
N ARG A 6 -8.03 -9.71 32.00
CA ARG A 6 -6.58 -9.53 31.95
C ARG A 6 -6.25 -8.44 30.95
N SER A 7 -5.68 -7.36 31.47
CA SER A 7 -4.97 -6.34 30.70
C SER A 7 -3.46 -6.58 30.76
N ASP A 8 -2.66 -5.73 30.10
CA ASP A 8 -1.19 -5.83 30.11
C ASP A 8 -0.59 -5.65 31.52
N ALA A 9 -1.27 -4.94 32.42
CA ALA A 9 -0.75 -4.60 33.75
C ALA A 9 -1.55 -5.24 34.91
N GLU A 10 -2.85 -5.46 34.73
CA GLU A 10 -3.77 -5.75 35.84
C GLU A 10 -4.84 -6.79 35.48
N LEU A 11 -5.36 -7.46 36.51
CA LEU A 11 -6.52 -8.34 36.47
C LEU A 11 -7.68 -7.66 37.17
N ILE A 12 -8.72 -7.34 36.41
CA ILE A 12 -9.94 -6.70 36.91
C ILE A 12 -10.99 -7.77 37.17
N GLN A 13 -11.68 -7.69 38.30
CA GLN A 13 -12.81 -8.56 38.59
C GLN A 13 -14.11 -7.87 38.16
N LEU A 14 -14.95 -8.58 37.41
CA LEU A 14 -16.28 -8.14 37.02
C LEU A 14 -17.33 -9.20 37.38
N GLU A 15 -18.49 -8.72 37.78
CA GLU A 15 -19.66 -9.54 38.08
C GLU A 15 -20.72 -9.25 37.03
N LEU A 16 -21.02 -10.26 36.22
CA LEU A 16 -21.84 -10.13 35.01
C LEU A 16 -23.13 -10.93 35.12
N GLU A 17 -24.22 -10.41 34.57
CA GLU A 17 -25.46 -11.14 34.38
C GLU A 17 -25.41 -11.99 33.10
N LYS A 18 -26.46 -12.79 32.86
CA LYS A 18 -26.46 -13.75 31.72
C LYS A 18 -26.77 -13.08 30.39
N ASP A 19 -27.53 -12.00 30.46
CA ASP A 19 -28.05 -11.16 29.39
C ASP A 19 -27.10 -10.01 29.03
N ASP A 20 -26.12 -9.69 29.89
CA ASP A 20 -25.02 -8.81 29.53
C ASP A 20 -24.35 -9.27 28.23
N THR A 21 -23.98 -8.31 27.40
CA THR A 21 -23.32 -8.55 26.12
C THR A 21 -21.82 -8.29 26.21
N ILE A 22 -21.08 -8.83 25.24
CA ILE A 22 -19.66 -8.51 25.08
C ILE A 22 -19.46 -7.02 24.76
N GLN A 23 -20.43 -6.38 24.11
CA GLN A 23 -20.43 -4.93 23.90
C GLN A 23 -20.41 -4.19 25.25
N ASP A 24 -21.28 -4.57 26.20
CA ASP A 24 -21.37 -3.90 27.50
C ASP A 24 -20.06 -3.98 28.29
N ILE A 25 -19.38 -5.14 28.23
CA ILE A 25 -18.05 -5.29 28.84
C ILE A 25 -17.03 -4.37 28.15
N ARG A 26 -17.06 -4.27 26.82
CA ARG A 26 -16.13 -3.40 26.08
C ARG A 26 -16.37 -1.93 26.40
N GLU A 27 -17.62 -1.52 26.52
CA GLU A 27 -17.98 -0.15 26.91
C GLU A 27 -17.51 0.15 28.33
N TYR A 28 -17.72 -0.76 29.28
CA TYR A 28 -17.21 -0.61 30.65
C TYR A 28 -15.68 -0.40 30.69
N ILE A 29 -14.92 -1.24 29.98
CA ILE A 29 -13.46 -1.12 29.94
C ILE A 29 -13.03 0.15 29.21
N ALA A 30 -13.72 0.50 28.11
CA ALA A 30 -13.42 1.70 27.33
C ALA A 30 -13.60 2.97 28.17
N GLU A 31 -14.67 3.06 28.96
CA GLU A 31 -14.94 4.18 29.85
C GLU A 31 -13.97 4.24 31.03
N GLU A 32 -13.70 3.11 31.69
CA GLU A 32 -12.82 3.05 32.87
C GLU A 32 -11.38 3.48 32.54
N TYR A 33 -10.90 3.15 31.34
CA TYR A 33 -9.52 3.42 30.92
C TYR A 33 -9.37 4.60 29.94
N ASP A 34 -10.46 5.29 29.58
CA ASP A 34 -10.50 6.38 28.59
C ASP A 34 -9.91 5.97 27.22
N ILE A 35 -10.38 4.83 26.71
CA ILE A 35 -9.91 4.21 25.46
C ILE A 35 -11.06 4.13 24.46
N ASP A 36 -10.80 4.30 23.17
CA ASP A 36 -11.81 4.04 22.14
C ASP A 36 -12.19 2.55 22.13
N MET A 37 -13.48 2.26 22.34
CA MET A 37 -14.05 0.91 22.26
C MET A 37 -13.68 0.18 20.96
N ASN A 38 -13.50 0.92 19.86
CA ASN A 38 -13.07 0.36 18.58
C ASN A 38 -11.64 -0.18 18.61
N GLU A 39 -10.79 0.32 19.50
CA GLU A 39 -9.41 -0.12 19.65
C GLU A 39 -9.31 -1.35 20.55
N LEU A 40 -10.23 -1.51 21.51
CA LEU A 40 -10.26 -2.66 22.41
C LEU A 40 -10.64 -3.94 21.68
N ILE A 41 -10.04 -5.07 22.02
CA ILE A 41 -10.40 -6.42 21.54
C ILE A 41 -10.49 -7.34 22.75
N LEU A 42 -11.62 -8.04 22.90
CA LEU A 42 -11.80 -9.08 23.91
C LEU A 42 -11.67 -10.46 23.28
N SER A 43 -10.95 -11.34 23.96
CA SER A 43 -10.79 -12.73 23.57
C SER A 43 -10.87 -13.67 24.76
N TYR A 44 -11.32 -14.91 24.51
CA TYR A 44 -11.37 -15.98 25.49
C TYR A 44 -10.76 -17.25 24.89
N ASN A 45 -9.76 -17.84 25.57
CA ASN A 45 -9.02 -19.00 25.06
C ASN A 45 -8.46 -18.80 23.64
N GLY A 46 -8.03 -17.58 23.32
CA GLY A 46 -7.52 -17.21 21.99
C GLY A 46 -8.59 -17.01 20.90
N ILE A 47 -9.88 -17.13 21.24
CA ILE A 47 -11.00 -16.88 20.32
C ILE A 47 -11.52 -15.47 20.55
N LEU A 48 -11.65 -14.69 19.47
CA LEU A 48 -12.23 -13.35 19.52
C LEU A 48 -13.71 -13.42 19.84
N LEU A 49 -14.15 -12.58 20.77
CA LEU A 49 -15.55 -12.49 21.17
C LEU A 49 -16.30 -11.51 20.27
N ASN A 50 -17.53 -11.84 19.90
CA ASN A 50 -18.39 -10.98 19.10
C ASN A 50 -19.25 -10.10 20.01
N ASN A 51 -19.42 -8.83 19.65
CA ASN A 51 -20.12 -7.82 20.45
C ASN A 51 -21.58 -8.19 20.73
N GLU A 52 -22.24 -8.86 19.78
CA GLU A 52 -23.65 -9.23 19.87
C GLU A 52 -23.89 -10.47 20.74
N GLN A 53 -22.84 -11.17 21.16
CA GLN A 53 -22.99 -12.37 21.99
C GLN A 53 -23.28 -11.98 23.44
N THR A 54 -24.20 -12.71 24.07
CA THR A 54 -24.44 -12.61 25.51
C THR A 54 -23.47 -13.49 26.29
N ILE A 55 -23.30 -13.23 27.59
CA ILE A 55 -22.47 -14.06 28.48
C ILE A 55 -22.92 -15.52 28.48
N GLU A 56 -24.24 -15.77 28.43
CA GLU A 56 -24.78 -17.14 28.34
C GLU A 56 -24.35 -17.84 27.04
N GLN A 57 -24.27 -17.13 25.92
CA GLN A 57 -23.84 -17.67 24.64
C GLN A 57 -22.33 -17.93 24.57
N CYS A 58 -21.53 -17.14 25.28
CA CYS A 58 -20.07 -17.29 25.28
C CYS A 58 -19.58 -18.49 26.12
N SER A 59 -20.45 -19.14 26.90
CA SER A 59 -20.15 -20.37 27.65
C SER A 59 -18.92 -20.26 28.57
N PHE A 60 -18.73 -19.11 29.21
CA PHE A 60 -17.67 -18.93 30.20
C PHE A 60 -17.95 -19.76 31.46
N ALA A 61 -16.88 -20.23 32.11
CA ALA A 61 -17.00 -20.77 33.45
C ALA A 61 -16.93 -19.62 34.47
N SER A 62 -17.53 -19.80 35.64
CA SER A 62 -17.32 -18.84 36.73
C SER A 62 -15.84 -18.84 37.12
N GLY A 63 -15.25 -17.64 37.19
CA GLY A 63 -13.82 -17.46 37.40
C GLY A 63 -12.96 -17.54 36.14
N SER A 64 -13.56 -17.62 34.95
CA SER A 64 -12.83 -17.52 33.68
C SER A 64 -12.11 -16.18 33.53
N THR A 65 -11.03 -16.16 32.74
CA THR A 65 -10.28 -14.94 32.42
C THR A 65 -10.40 -14.60 30.94
N LEU A 66 -10.83 -13.38 30.64
CA LEU A 66 -10.84 -12.77 29.31
C LEU A 66 -9.56 -11.97 29.09
N ASP A 67 -8.97 -12.04 27.90
CA ASP A 67 -7.84 -11.21 27.53
C ASP A 67 -8.33 -9.97 26.79
N ALA A 68 -8.06 -8.79 27.35
CA ALA A 68 -8.33 -7.48 26.79
C ALA A 68 -7.05 -6.93 26.16
N THR A 69 -7.05 -6.77 24.84
CA THR A 69 -5.88 -6.31 24.08
C THR A 69 -6.24 -5.13 23.19
N MET A 70 -5.25 -4.28 22.91
CA MET A 70 -5.42 -3.14 22.02
C MET A 70 -5.11 -3.52 20.58
N LYS A 71 -5.87 -2.96 19.63
CA LYS A 71 -5.56 -3.04 18.20
C LYS A 71 -4.16 -2.48 17.97
N LEU A 72 -3.30 -3.29 17.37
CA LEU A 72 -2.01 -2.82 16.90
C LEU A 72 -2.23 -1.87 15.72
N PHE A 73 -1.91 -0.59 15.88
CA PHE A 73 -1.80 0.31 14.75
C PHE A 73 -0.72 -0.20 13.80
N GLY A 74 -1.10 -0.41 12.54
CA GLY A 74 -0.26 -1.07 11.53
C GLY A 74 1.16 -0.48 11.49
N GLY A 75 2.15 -1.34 11.72
CA GLY A 75 3.57 -0.97 11.65
C GLY A 75 3.97 -0.49 10.26
N LYS A 76 5.14 0.15 10.19
CA LYS A 76 5.76 0.75 8.99
C LYS A 76 5.71 -0.21 7.79
N VAL A 77 4.72 -0.04 6.90
CA VAL A 77 4.57 -0.85 5.69
C VAL A 77 5.74 -0.56 4.74
N HIS A 78 6.61 -1.55 4.53
CA HIS A 78 7.73 -1.44 3.59
C HIS A 78 7.18 -1.42 2.14
N GLY A 79 7.60 -0.43 1.34
CA GLY A 79 7.10 -0.25 -0.03
C GLY A 79 6.02 0.82 -0.20
N SER A 80 6.02 1.87 0.64
CA SER A 80 5.07 2.97 0.52
C SER A 80 5.09 3.66 -0.85
N LEU A 81 3.91 4.11 -1.30
CA LEU A 81 3.69 4.82 -2.56
C LEU A 81 4.27 6.25 -2.57
N ALA A 82 4.92 6.69 -1.50
CA ALA A 82 5.45 8.04 -1.32
C ALA A 82 6.45 8.49 -2.41
N ARG A 83 7.04 7.54 -3.16
CA ARG A 83 8.00 7.82 -4.24
C ARG A 83 7.38 7.76 -5.65
N ALA A 84 6.08 7.51 -5.77
CA ALA A 84 5.40 7.45 -7.05
C ALA A 84 5.53 8.78 -7.81
N GLY A 85 6.02 8.74 -9.05
CA GLY A 85 6.14 9.93 -9.90
C GLY A 85 7.30 10.87 -9.60
N LYS A 86 8.16 10.59 -8.59
CA LYS A 86 9.28 11.46 -8.20
C LYS A 86 10.15 11.91 -9.38
N VAL A 87 10.58 10.96 -10.22
CA VAL A 87 11.44 11.25 -11.38
C VAL A 87 10.70 12.06 -12.45
N LYS A 88 9.41 11.76 -12.67
CA LYS A 88 8.56 12.47 -13.64
C LYS A 88 8.33 13.92 -13.23
N GLY A 89 8.25 14.22 -11.93
CA GLY A 89 8.10 15.58 -11.41
C GLY A 89 9.41 16.38 -11.36
N GLN A 90 10.54 15.71 -11.10
CA GLN A 90 11.86 16.36 -11.04
C GLN A 90 12.43 16.70 -12.43
N THR A 91 12.07 15.95 -13.46
CA THR A 91 12.61 16.18 -14.81
C THR A 91 11.98 17.42 -15.44
N PRO A 92 12.79 18.36 -15.98
CA PRO A 92 12.25 19.57 -16.60
C PRO A 92 11.39 19.22 -17.81
N LYS A 93 10.21 19.84 -17.90
CA LYS A 93 9.27 19.56 -18.98
C LYS A 93 9.67 20.30 -20.26
N VAL A 94 10.49 19.65 -21.10
CA VAL A 94 10.88 20.20 -22.40
C VAL A 94 9.70 20.12 -23.39
N ALA A 95 9.24 21.28 -23.87
CA ALA A 95 8.21 21.36 -24.90
C ALA A 95 8.72 20.81 -26.25
N LYS A 96 7.83 20.19 -27.03
CA LYS A 96 8.20 19.70 -28.37
C LYS A 96 8.36 20.91 -29.29
N GLN A 97 9.53 21.04 -29.89
CA GLN A 97 9.76 22.00 -30.96
C GLN A 97 8.96 21.60 -32.21
N GLU A 98 8.45 22.59 -32.94
CA GLU A 98 7.83 22.35 -34.24
C GLU A 98 8.85 21.82 -35.24
N LYS A 99 8.54 20.68 -35.86
CA LYS A 99 9.36 20.06 -36.91
C LYS A 99 8.52 19.92 -38.16
N ARG A 100 9.15 20.11 -39.33
CA ARG A 100 8.51 19.88 -40.62
C ARG A 100 7.89 18.48 -40.66
N LYS A 101 6.66 18.38 -41.17
CA LYS A 101 5.96 17.10 -41.33
C LYS A 101 6.81 16.15 -42.18
N LYS A 102 7.07 14.94 -41.66
CA LYS A 102 7.83 13.92 -42.40
C LYS A 102 6.98 13.40 -43.56
N LYS A 103 7.56 13.27 -44.76
CA LYS A 103 6.91 12.59 -45.89
C LYS A 103 6.56 11.15 -45.49
N THR A 104 5.44 10.63 -45.98
CA THR A 104 4.93 9.27 -45.73
C THR A 104 4.79 8.47 -47.04
N GLY A 105 4.45 7.18 -46.93
CA GLY A 105 4.15 6.31 -48.08
C GLY A 105 5.29 6.18 -49.10
N ARG A 106 4.93 6.13 -50.39
CA ARG A 106 5.86 5.98 -51.51
C ARG A 106 6.91 7.08 -51.56
N ALA A 107 6.54 8.32 -51.23
CA ALA A 107 7.48 9.45 -51.20
C ALA A 107 8.58 9.26 -50.15
N LYS A 108 8.24 8.73 -48.96
CA LYS A 108 9.23 8.40 -47.92
C LYS A 108 10.16 7.26 -48.37
N ARG A 109 9.61 6.21 -48.99
CA ARG A 109 10.39 5.06 -49.49
C ARG A 109 11.39 5.48 -50.58
N ARG A 110 10.97 6.33 -51.52
CA ARG A 110 11.86 6.91 -52.55
C ARG A 110 13.01 7.70 -51.92
N LEU A 111 12.71 8.53 -50.91
CA LEU A 111 13.74 9.29 -50.19
C LEU A 111 14.75 8.38 -49.48
N GLN A 112 14.27 7.32 -48.81
CA GLN A 112 15.13 6.35 -48.13
C GLN A 112 16.03 5.58 -49.10
N TYR A 113 15.49 5.15 -50.26
CA TYR A 113 16.28 4.48 -51.29
C TYR A 113 17.39 5.39 -51.82
N LYS A 114 17.04 6.64 -52.15
CA LYS A 114 18.02 7.63 -52.61
C LYS A 114 19.13 7.86 -51.56
N GLN A 115 18.78 7.99 -50.27
CA GLN A 115 19.75 8.19 -49.19
C GLN A 115 20.65 6.96 -48.94
N ARG A 116 20.11 5.74 -49.04
CA ARG A 116 20.82 4.51 -48.68
C ARG A 116 21.67 3.92 -49.80
N PHE A 117 21.25 4.11 -51.05
CA PHE A 117 21.86 3.43 -52.20
C PHE A 117 22.42 4.41 -53.23
N VAL A 118 21.63 5.41 -53.65
CA VAL A 118 22.05 6.31 -54.74
C VAL A 118 23.08 7.33 -54.27
N ASN A 119 22.80 8.04 -53.18
CA ASN A 119 23.66 9.09 -52.65
C ASN A 119 24.79 8.56 -51.76
N LYS A 120 24.81 7.24 -51.49
CA LYS A 120 25.81 6.65 -50.61
C LYS A 120 27.11 6.45 -51.38
N VAL A 121 28.06 7.35 -51.19
CA VAL A 121 29.44 7.17 -51.68
C VAL A 121 30.18 6.22 -50.73
N ALA A 122 30.91 5.25 -51.30
CA ALA A 122 31.77 4.38 -50.51
C ALA A 122 32.97 5.18 -49.98
N THR A 123 32.90 5.58 -48.71
CA THR A 123 34.03 6.23 -48.03
C THR A 123 35.05 5.18 -47.61
N MET A 124 36.34 5.46 -47.80
CA MET A 124 37.41 4.65 -47.21
C MET A 124 37.32 4.70 -45.69
N GLY A 125 37.45 3.53 -45.02
CA GLY A 125 37.38 3.41 -43.57
C GLY A 125 36.06 2.84 -43.01
N ARG A 126 35.88 2.92 -41.69
CA ARG A 126 34.74 2.32 -40.99
C ARG A 126 33.42 3.01 -41.37
N ARG A 127 32.41 2.22 -41.74
CA ARG A 127 31.08 2.72 -42.11
C ARG A 127 30.43 3.46 -40.94
N ARG A 128 30.03 4.72 -41.17
CA ARG A 128 29.28 5.52 -40.19
C ARG A 128 27.78 5.22 -40.26
N GLY A 129 27.14 5.17 -39.10
CA GLY A 129 25.70 4.99 -38.97
C GLY A 129 24.92 6.27 -39.31
N PRO A 130 23.64 6.16 -39.70
CA PRO A 130 22.80 7.29 -40.14
C PRO A 130 22.45 8.30 -39.03
N ASN A 131 22.74 8.00 -37.77
CA ASN A 131 22.49 8.87 -36.62
C ASN A 131 23.77 9.07 -35.78
N SER A 132 24.94 9.06 -36.43
CA SER A 132 26.20 9.35 -35.76
C SER A 132 26.36 10.86 -35.57
N ASN A 133 26.68 11.29 -34.35
CA ASN A 133 26.98 12.69 -34.03
C ASN A 133 28.46 13.04 -34.24
N GLN A 134 29.27 12.12 -34.76
CA GLN A 134 30.68 12.36 -35.05
C GLN A 134 30.83 13.24 -36.30
N GLN A 135 31.59 14.34 -36.20
CA GLN A 135 31.88 15.21 -37.33
C GLN A 135 32.69 14.45 -38.39
N ALA A 136 32.40 14.67 -39.67
CA ALA A 136 33.25 14.15 -40.75
C ALA A 136 34.64 14.78 -40.61
N ALA A 137 35.69 13.97 -40.66
CA ALA A 137 37.03 14.53 -40.73
C ALA A 137 37.12 15.33 -42.03
N SER A 138 37.41 16.62 -41.93
CA SER A 138 37.62 17.56 -43.03
C SER A 138 38.84 17.18 -43.84
#